data_AF-A0A3C0R078-F1
#
_entry.id   AF-A0A3C0R078-F1
#
_cell.length_a   1.000
_cell.length_b   1.000
_cell.length_c   1.000
_cell.angle_alpha   90.00
_cell.angle_beta   90.00
_cell.angle_gamma   90.00
#
_symmetry.space_group_name_H-M   'P 1'
#
loop_
_entity.id
_entity.type
_entity.pdbx_description
1 polymer ?
#
loop_
_entity_poly.entity_id
_entity_poly.type
_entity_poly.pdbx_seq_one_letter_code
_entity_poly.pdbx_strand_id
1 'polypeptide(L)'
;MGQLTNFFTKHDAVIETQPSAIRQLVLFVLGWAGLQAIAITVSVTVRAILSYIYTNPIELANALGHISYPASINIISYVILLVVLVMVDWDTLKKLLPSFIRLSVVFKGIGYGALILLAGIALNSLYLAFGIDLSDNANESSITAIMRNYPFFSIIAFVIAGPICEEITYRLGLFGLLRRLNRYVAYAVTFLFFGLIHFDFDTTNMINELLNLPFYIIAGLI
;
A
#
# COMPACT_ATOMS: atom_id res chain seq x y z
N MET A 1 0.77 -7.11 39.92
CA MET A 1 -0.35 -6.30 39.39
C MET A 1 0.03 -4.86 39.02
N GLY A 2 1.05 -4.23 39.64
CA GLY A 2 1.45 -2.83 39.35
C GLY A 2 2.33 -2.56 38.12
N GLN A 3 2.81 -3.59 37.39
CA GLN A 3 3.61 -3.42 36.17
C GLN A 3 2.78 -3.44 34.88
N LEU A 4 1.59 -4.03 34.89
CA LEU A 4 0.66 -3.98 33.75
C LEU A 4 -0.02 -2.61 33.66
N THR A 5 -0.42 -2.02 34.78
CA THR A 5 -0.98 -0.66 34.84
C THR A 5 -0.01 0.41 34.35
N ASN A 6 1.30 0.26 34.56
CA ASN A 6 2.32 1.18 34.05
C ASN A 6 2.65 1.01 32.56
N PHE A 7 2.28 -0.12 31.93
CA PHE A 7 2.37 -0.27 30.47
C PHE A 7 1.20 0.44 29.77
N PHE A 8 0.01 0.44 30.40
CA PHE A 8 -1.19 1.08 29.86
C PHE A 8 -1.16 2.61 29.99
N THR A 9 -0.72 3.17 31.12
CA THR A 9 -0.63 4.64 31.30
C THR A 9 0.43 5.31 30.44
N LYS A 10 1.51 4.60 30.09
CA LYS A 10 2.54 5.13 29.19
C LYS A 10 2.06 5.21 27.73
N HIS A 11 1.05 4.42 27.37
CA HIS A 11 0.40 4.50 26.06
C HIS A 11 -0.56 5.70 25.97
N ASP A 12 -1.13 6.11 27.11
CA ASP A 12 -1.98 7.30 27.24
C ASP A 12 -1.16 8.60 27.33
N ALA A 13 0.11 8.56 27.72
CA ALA A 13 1.02 9.71 27.65
C ALA A 13 1.46 10.05 26.20
N VAL A 14 1.17 9.18 25.21
CA VAL A 14 1.38 9.43 23.77
C VAL A 14 0.13 10.08 23.13
N ILE A 15 -0.83 10.52 23.95
CA ILE A 15 -2.01 11.29 23.49
C ILE A 15 -1.60 12.72 23.06
N GLU A 16 -0.42 13.20 23.44
CA GLU A 16 0.17 14.42 22.87
C GLU A 16 0.62 14.19 21.42
N THR A 17 -0.21 14.68 20.48
CA THR A 17 0.02 14.84 19.03
C THR A 17 -0.54 13.76 18.09
N GLN A 18 -1.65 13.10 18.44
CA GLN A 18 -2.48 12.48 17.39
C GLN A 18 -3.09 13.58 16.50
N PRO A 19 -2.99 13.49 15.16
CA PRO A 19 -3.60 14.49 14.27
C PRO A 19 -5.11 14.63 14.54
N SER A 20 -5.67 15.82 14.28
CA SER A 20 -7.10 16.03 14.42
C SER A 20 -7.89 15.08 13.50
N ALA A 21 -9.16 14.79 13.83
CA ALA A 21 -10.00 13.91 13.02
C ALA A 21 -10.07 14.36 11.55
N ILE A 22 -10.14 15.68 11.31
CA ILE A 22 -10.11 16.26 9.96
C ILE A 22 -8.79 15.95 9.26
N ARG A 23 -7.64 16.10 9.94
CA ARG A 23 -6.34 15.77 9.34
C ARG A 23 -6.25 14.28 9.00
N GLN A 24 -6.70 13.39 9.88
CA GLN A 24 -6.70 11.95 9.64
C GLN A 24 -7.57 11.58 8.44
N LEU A 25 -8.74 12.22 8.31
CA LEU A 25 -9.62 12.06 7.15
C LEU A 25 -8.94 12.56 5.86
N VAL A 26 -8.29 13.72 5.90
CA VAL A 26 -7.55 14.27 4.74
C VAL A 26 -6.42 13.33 4.32
N LEU A 27 -5.62 12.82 5.26
CA LEU A 27 -4.54 11.87 4.97
C LEU A 27 -5.07 10.58 4.33
N PHE A 28 -6.18 10.04 4.86
CA PHE A 28 -6.82 8.86 4.27
C PHE A 28 -7.34 9.12 2.85
N VAL A 29 -8.08 10.22 2.64
CA VAL A 29 -8.66 10.55 1.34
C VAL A 29 -7.58 10.85 0.30
N LEU A 30 -6.54 11.61 0.67
CA LEU A 30 -5.42 11.89 -0.22
C LEU A 30 -4.62 10.63 -0.55
N GLY A 31 -4.39 9.77 0.44
CA GLY A 31 -3.69 8.51 0.23
C GLY A 31 -4.44 7.54 -0.68
N TRP A 32 -5.73 7.35 -0.44
CA TRP A 32 -6.54 6.39 -1.20
C TRP A 32 -7.06 6.97 -2.52
N ALA A 33 -7.93 7.98 -2.46
CA ALA A 33 -8.53 8.57 -3.65
C ALA A 33 -7.53 9.45 -4.42
N GLY A 34 -6.62 10.13 -3.70
CA GLY A 34 -5.59 10.93 -4.33
C GLY A 34 -4.59 10.10 -5.12
N LEU A 35 -4.20 8.90 -4.67
CA LEU A 35 -3.36 8.00 -5.47
C LEU A 35 -4.01 7.65 -6.82
N GLN A 36 -5.31 7.33 -6.80
CA GLN A 36 -6.05 7.02 -8.03
C GLN A 36 -6.14 8.23 -8.96
N ALA A 37 -6.44 9.41 -8.42
CA ALA A 37 -6.48 10.65 -9.19
C ALA A 37 -5.10 10.99 -9.80
N ILE A 38 -4.02 10.80 -9.05
CA ILE A 38 -2.65 10.98 -9.52
C ILE A 38 -2.36 9.99 -10.65
N ALA A 39 -2.65 8.69 -10.45
CA ALA A 39 -2.40 7.65 -11.44
C ALA A 39 -3.13 7.92 -12.77
N ILE A 40 -4.40 8.31 -12.70
CA ILE A 40 -5.18 8.70 -13.88
C ILE A 40 -4.56 9.93 -14.56
N THR A 41 -4.17 10.95 -13.78
CA THR A 41 -3.58 12.18 -14.31
C THR A 41 -2.25 11.90 -15.03
N VAL A 42 -1.37 11.11 -14.40
CA VAL A 42 -0.08 10.69 -14.97
C VAL A 42 -0.32 9.86 -16.22
N SER A 43 -1.23 8.88 -16.15
CA SER A 43 -1.62 8.01 -17.26
C SER A 43 -2.07 8.79 -18.49
N VAL A 44 -3.01 9.72 -18.31
CA VAL A 44 -3.54 10.58 -19.38
C VAL A 44 -2.46 11.50 -19.91
N THR A 45 -1.66 12.11 -19.05
CA THR A 45 -0.61 13.06 -19.45
C THR A 45 0.48 12.37 -20.29
N VAL A 46 1.00 11.24 -19.82
CA VAL A 46 2.02 10.47 -20.56
C VAL A 46 1.47 10.02 -21.91
N ARG A 47 0.23 9.51 -21.95
CA ARG A 47 -0.39 9.08 -23.20
C ARG A 47 -0.62 10.25 -24.16
N ALA A 48 -1.05 11.41 -23.68
CA ALA A 48 -1.27 12.60 -24.50
C ALA A 48 0.04 13.13 -25.10
N ILE A 49 1.12 13.16 -24.32
CA ILE A 49 2.45 13.56 -24.80
C ILE A 49 2.92 12.59 -25.89
N LEU A 50 2.82 11.29 -25.66
CA LEU A 50 3.26 10.30 -26.65
C LEU A 50 2.38 10.29 -27.89
N SER A 51 1.06 10.48 -27.78
CA SER A 51 0.17 10.56 -28.94
C SER A 51 0.37 11.83 -29.77
N TYR A 52 0.92 12.89 -29.17
CA TYR A 52 1.34 14.08 -29.90
C TYR A 52 2.59 13.82 -30.74
N ILE A 53 3.51 12.98 -30.25
CA ILE A 53 4.76 12.62 -30.93
C ILE A 53 4.53 11.53 -31.98
N TYR A 54 3.80 10.47 -31.62
CA TYR A 54 3.53 9.30 -32.44
C TYR A 54 2.06 9.27 -32.87
N THR A 55 1.81 9.71 -34.10
CA THR A 55 0.45 9.76 -34.67
C THR A 55 -0.02 8.41 -35.20
N ASN A 56 0.91 7.52 -35.56
CA ASN A 56 0.60 6.15 -35.95
C ASN A 56 0.30 5.28 -34.70
N PRO A 57 -0.86 4.59 -34.63
CA PRO A 57 -1.23 3.78 -33.47
C PRO A 57 -0.23 2.66 -33.12
N ILE A 58 0.43 2.07 -34.12
CA ILE A 58 1.41 1.00 -33.92
C ILE A 58 2.69 1.57 -33.31
N GLU A 59 3.16 2.71 -33.80
CA GLU A 59 4.33 3.40 -33.25
C GLU A 59 4.07 3.90 -31.83
N LEU A 60 2.87 4.42 -31.57
CA LEU A 60 2.44 4.80 -30.22
C LEU A 60 2.41 3.61 -29.27
N ALA A 61 1.83 2.48 -29.69
CA ALA A 61 1.81 1.26 -28.89
C ALA A 61 3.23 0.77 -28.59
N ASN A 62 4.11 0.80 -29.59
CA ASN A 62 5.51 0.46 -29.41
C ASN A 62 6.18 1.42 -28.42
N ALA A 63 6.00 2.74 -28.55
CA ALA A 63 6.56 3.72 -27.63
C ALA A 63 6.08 3.52 -26.18
N LEU A 64 4.78 3.29 -25.97
CA LEU A 64 4.20 2.95 -24.67
C LEU A 64 4.80 1.65 -24.09
N GLY A 65 5.06 0.66 -24.94
CA GLY A 65 5.74 -0.58 -24.56
C GLY A 65 7.19 -0.34 -24.12
N HIS A 66 7.95 0.47 -24.87
CA HIS A 66 9.36 0.78 -24.57
C HIS A 66 9.54 1.47 -23.22
N ILE A 67 8.60 2.34 -22.83
CA ILE A 67 8.63 2.98 -21.51
C ILE A 67 8.00 2.13 -20.40
N SER A 68 7.50 0.93 -20.73
CA SER A 68 6.67 0.10 -19.86
C SER A 68 5.61 0.91 -19.12
N TYR A 69 4.70 1.46 -19.91
CA TYR A 69 3.69 2.41 -19.47
C TYR A 69 3.03 2.11 -18.10
N PRO A 70 2.57 0.88 -17.80
CA PRO A 70 2.00 0.57 -16.48
C PRO A 70 2.99 0.71 -15.31
N ALA A 71 4.24 0.29 -15.51
CA ALA A 71 5.30 0.40 -14.51
C ALA A 71 5.62 1.87 -14.21
N SER A 72 5.77 2.65 -15.28
CA SER A 72 6.04 4.09 -15.19
C SER A 72 4.93 4.83 -14.45
N ILE A 73 3.66 4.53 -14.74
CA ILE A 73 2.53 5.13 -14.00
C ILE A 73 2.61 4.80 -12.52
N ASN A 74 2.81 3.53 -12.14
CA ASN A 74 2.87 3.12 -10.74
C ASN A 74 3.99 3.85 -9.99
N ILE A 75 5.21 3.80 -10.53
CA ILE A 75 6.39 4.40 -9.90
C ILE A 75 6.21 5.92 -9.74
N ILE A 76 5.81 6.62 -10.81
CA ILE A 76 5.62 8.08 -10.76
C ILE A 76 4.51 8.44 -9.77
N SER A 77 3.41 7.68 -9.75
CA SER A 77 2.26 7.97 -8.89
C SER A 77 2.59 7.82 -7.41
N TYR A 78 3.32 6.77 -7.02
CA TYR A 78 3.77 6.60 -5.64
C TYR A 78 4.75 7.70 -5.20
N VAL A 79 5.64 8.13 -6.08
CA VAL A 79 6.58 9.23 -5.78
C VAL A 79 5.83 10.54 -5.58
N ILE A 80 4.89 10.88 -6.48
CA ILE A 80 4.06 12.08 -6.36
C ILE A 80 3.22 12.01 -5.08
N LEU A 81 2.58 10.87 -4.79
CA LEU A 81 1.78 10.71 -3.58
C LEU A 81 2.62 10.94 -2.33
N LEU A 82 3.80 10.33 -2.26
CA LEU A 82 4.71 10.51 -1.13
C LEU A 82 5.03 12.00 -0.93
N VAL A 83 5.36 12.73 -2.00
CA VAL A 83 5.62 14.18 -1.94
C VAL A 83 4.40 14.94 -1.45
N VAL A 84 3.20 14.64 -1.95
CA VAL A 84 1.95 15.29 -1.51
C VAL A 84 1.70 15.05 -0.02
N LEU A 85 1.83 13.81 0.45
CA LEU A 85 1.64 13.48 1.87
C LEU A 85 2.70 14.17 2.76
N VAL A 86 3.95 14.24 2.29
CA VAL A 86 5.04 15.00 2.92
C VAL A 86 4.71 16.48 3.05
N MET A 87 4.17 17.09 1.99
CA MET A 87 3.78 18.51 2.01
C MET A 87 2.60 18.78 2.95
N VAL A 88 1.66 17.84 3.06
CA VAL A 88 0.45 18.00 3.86
C VAL A 88 0.69 17.81 5.36
N ASP A 89 1.53 16.85 5.75
CA ASP A 89 1.79 16.56 7.17
C ASP A 89 3.27 16.27 7.48
N TRP A 90 4.13 17.22 7.12
CA TRP A 90 5.57 17.16 7.41
C TRP A 90 5.87 16.97 8.91
N ASP A 91 5.08 17.60 9.78
CA ASP A 91 5.33 17.57 11.23
C ASP A 91 5.15 16.18 11.84
N THR A 92 4.18 15.42 11.34
CA THR A 92 4.03 14.02 11.72
C THR A 92 5.07 13.16 11.03
N LEU A 93 5.32 13.40 9.73
CA LEU A 93 6.26 12.60 8.94
C LEU A 93 7.71 12.68 9.42
N LYS A 94 8.20 13.86 9.78
CA LYS A 94 9.55 14.02 10.34
C LYS A 94 9.76 13.27 11.65
N LYS A 95 8.68 13.00 12.40
CA LYS A 95 8.71 12.18 13.63
C LYS A 95 8.66 10.68 13.30
N LEU A 96 7.98 10.30 12.22
CA LEU A 96 7.86 8.91 11.77
C LEU A 96 9.11 8.43 11.01
N LEU A 97 9.75 9.26 10.19
CA LEU A 97 10.91 8.88 9.35
C LEU A 97 12.07 8.26 10.14
N PRO A 98 12.50 8.79 11.31
CA PRO A 98 13.53 8.15 12.12
C PRO A 98 13.15 6.73 12.55
N SER A 99 11.85 6.44 12.70
CA SER A 99 11.41 5.10 13.10
C SER A 99 11.65 4.04 12.02
N PHE A 100 11.55 4.40 10.74
CA PHE A 100 11.79 3.49 9.61
C PHE A 100 13.28 3.12 9.44
N ILE A 101 14.20 3.95 9.94
CA ILE A 101 15.65 3.75 9.81
C ILE A 101 16.24 3.07 11.05
N ARG A 102 15.50 3.02 12.17
CA ARG A 102 15.96 2.33 13.38
C ARG A 102 16.11 0.83 13.11
N LEU A 103 17.31 0.32 13.30
CA LEU A 103 17.65 -1.08 13.01
C LEU A 103 16.72 -2.09 13.71
N SER A 104 16.29 -1.80 14.94
CA SER A 104 15.33 -2.64 15.67
C SER A 104 13.94 -2.67 15.03
N VAL A 105 13.53 -1.59 14.36
CA VAL A 105 12.28 -1.52 13.59
C VAL A 105 12.46 -2.23 12.25
N VAL A 106 13.62 -2.07 11.59
CA VAL A 106 13.94 -2.78 10.35
C VAL A 106 13.91 -4.29 10.56
N PHE A 107 14.55 -4.82 11.61
CA PHE A 107 14.50 -6.26 11.91
C PHE A 107 13.08 -6.76 12.23
N LYS A 108 12.28 -5.95 12.91
CA LYS A 108 10.85 -6.27 13.12
C LYS A 108 10.09 -6.30 11.80
N GLY A 109 10.32 -5.33 10.91
CA GLY A 109 9.75 -5.29 9.57
C GLY A 109 10.11 -6.52 8.74
N ILE A 110 11.38 -6.94 8.77
CA ILE A 110 11.82 -8.19 8.13
C ILE A 110 11.11 -9.39 8.73
N GLY A 111 10.99 -9.47 10.06
CA GLY A 111 10.25 -10.52 10.75
C GLY A 111 8.77 -10.57 10.36
N TYR A 112 8.12 -9.42 10.27
CA TYR A 112 6.75 -9.29 9.81
C TYR A 112 6.58 -9.68 8.34
N GLY A 113 7.51 -9.27 7.46
CA GLY A 113 7.54 -9.72 6.08
C GLY A 113 7.69 -11.24 5.97
N ALA A 114 8.55 -11.85 6.78
CA ALA A 114 8.68 -13.30 6.83
C ALA A 114 7.40 -14.00 7.32
N LEU A 115 6.69 -13.43 8.30
CA LEU A 115 5.40 -13.95 8.75
C LEU A 115 4.32 -13.87 7.66
N ILE A 116 4.29 -12.78 6.89
CA ILE A 116 3.39 -12.64 5.74
C ILE A 116 3.70 -13.71 4.69
N LEU A 117 4.97 -13.92 4.34
CA LEU A 117 5.38 -14.97 3.40
C LEU A 117 4.97 -16.37 3.90
N LEU A 118 5.18 -16.67 5.19
CA LEU A 118 4.75 -17.93 5.78
C LEU A 118 3.23 -18.10 5.76
N ALA A 119 2.48 -17.03 6.02
CA ALA A 119 1.02 -17.05 5.92
C ALA A 119 0.56 -17.33 4.48
N GLY A 120 1.21 -16.74 3.48
CA GLY A 120 0.96 -17.01 2.06
C GLY A 120 1.24 -18.48 1.69
N ILE A 121 2.39 -19.02 2.12
CA ILE A 121 2.74 -20.44 1.89
C ILE A 121 1.73 -21.37 2.57
N ALA A 122 1.34 -21.08 3.82
CA ALA A 122 0.36 -21.87 4.55
C ALA A 122 -1.02 -21.84 3.88
N LEU A 123 -1.45 -20.66 3.40
CA LEU A 123 -2.70 -20.49 2.69
C LEU A 123 -2.70 -21.24 1.35
N ASN A 124 -1.65 -21.11 0.55
CA ASN A 124 -1.51 -21.84 -0.71
C ASN A 124 -1.48 -23.36 -0.47
N SER A 125 -0.76 -23.82 0.54
CA SER A 125 -0.70 -25.25 0.92
C SER A 125 -2.07 -25.79 1.35
N LEU A 126 -2.84 -24.99 2.09
CA LEU A 126 -4.21 -25.34 2.49
C LEU A 126 -5.10 -25.51 1.25
N TYR A 127 -5.04 -24.58 0.31
CA TYR A 127 -5.84 -24.65 -0.92
C TYR A 127 -5.44 -25.81 -1.82
N LEU A 128 -4.14 -26.09 -1.94
CA LEU A 128 -3.65 -27.25 -2.67
C LEU A 128 -4.16 -28.57 -2.06
N ALA A 129 -4.30 -28.66 -0.73
CA ALA A 129 -4.89 -29.82 -0.07
C ALA A 129 -6.38 -30.01 -0.43
N PHE A 130 -7.07 -28.96 -0.88
CA PHE A 130 -8.43 -29.02 -1.43
C PHE A 130 -8.46 -29.14 -2.96
N GLY A 131 -7.32 -29.36 -3.62
CA GLY A 131 -7.22 -29.47 -5.07
C GLY A 131 -7.34 -28.14 -5.81
N ILE A 132 -7.15 -27.01 -5.12
CA ILE A 132 -7.20 -25.66 -5.68
C ILE A 132 -5.76 -25.18 -5.90
N ASP A 133 -5.40 -24.96 -7.15
CA ASP A 133 -4.12 -24.35 -7.52
C ASP A 133 -4.31 -22.83 -7.66
N LEU A 134 -3.62 -22.07 -6.80
CA LEU A 134 -3.72 -20.62 -6.74
C LEU A 134 -2.60 -19.99 -7.54
N SER A 135 -2.98 -19.13 -8.47
CA SER A 135 -2.05 -18.25 -9.17
C SER A 135 -1.93 -16.91 -8.46
N ASP A 136 -0.85 -16.19 -8.75
CA ASP A 136 -0.71 -14.80 -8.37
C ASP A 136 -1.94 -14.02 -8.83
N ASN A 137 -2.43 -13.11 -7.99
CA ASN A 137 -3.50 -12.21 -8.37
C ASN A 137 -2.96 -11.09 -9.29
N ALA A 138 -3.85 -10.30 -9.89
CA ALA A 138 -3.47 -9.27 -10.86
C ALA A 138 -2.50 -8.24 -10.25
N ASN A 139 -2.73 -7.87 -8.99
CA ASN A 139 -1.84 -6.95 -8.27
C ASN A 139 -0.43 -7.55 -8.08
N GLU A 140 -0.33 -8.75 -7.50
CA GLU A 140 0.95 -9.43 -7.26
C GLU A 140 1.72 -9.68 -8.55
N SER A 141 1.01 -10.11 -9.60
CA SER A 141 1.59 -10.33 -10.93
C SER A 141 2.18 -9.03 -11.51
N SER A 142 1.44 -7.93 -11.41
CA SER A 142 1.88 -6.59 -11.84
C SER A 142 3.11 -6.12 -11.06
N ILE A 143 3.07 -6.17 -9.74
CA ILE A 143 4.19 -5.75 -8.88
C ILE A 143 5.43 -6.61 -9.14
N THR A 144 5.27 -7.94 -9.23
CA THR A 144 6.36 -8.87 -9.52
C THR A 144 6.98 -8.59 -10.89
N ALA A 145 6.17 -8.31 -11.92
CA ALA A 145 6.68 -7.94 -13.24
C ALA A 145 7.47 -6.63 -13.20
N ILE A 146 6.97 -5.61 -12.49
CA ILE A 146 7.66 -4.33 -12.33
C ILE A 146 8.98 -4.52 -11.58
N MET A 147 9.00 -5.29 -10.49
CA MET A 147 10.20 -5.59 -9.71
C MET A 147 11.28 -6.31 -10.52
N ARG A 148 10.89 -7.26 -11.36
CA ARG A 148 11.82 -7.99 -12.23
C ARG A 148 12.42 -7.11 -13.32
N ASN A 149 11.60 -6.25 -13.93
CA ASN A 149 12.02 -5.43 -15.06
C ASN A 149 12.72 -4.12 -14.63
N TYR A 150 12.36 -3.57 -13.47
CA TYR A 150 12.80 -2.27 -12.98
C TYR A 150 13.23 -2.30 -11.50
N PRO A 151 14.21 -3.14 -11.11
CA PRO A 151 14.51 -3.44 -9.71
C PRO A 151 14.86 -2.20 -8.88
N PHE A 152 15.69 -1.30 -9.42
CA PHE A 152 16.11 -0.09 -8.71
C PHE A 152 14.93 0.85 -8.43
N PHE A 153 14.10 1.13 -9.43
CA PHE A 153 12.92 2.00 -9.27
C PHE A 153 11.84 1.33 -8.41
N SER A 154 11.72 0.01 -8.46
CA SER A 154 10.78 -0.75 -7.65
C SER A 154 11.12 -0.73 -6.17
N ILE A 155 12.41 -0.70 -5.81
CA ILE A 155 12.82 -0.51 -4.41
C ILE A 155 12.33 0.86 -3.91
N ILE A 156 12.50 1.92 -4.71
CA ILE A 156 12.04 3.26 -4.32
C ILE A 156 10.52 3.29 -4.18
N ALA A 157 9.79 2.74 -5.16
CA ALA A 157 8.33 2.80 -5.19
C ALA A 157 7.67 1.87 -4.16
N PHE A 158 8.05 0.60 -4.10
CA PHE A 158 7.32 -0.42 -3.33
C PHE A 158 7.98 -0.82 -2.01
N VAL A 159 9.29 -0.61 -1.85
CA VAL A 159 9.97 -0.94 -0.57
C VAL A 159 10.06 0.28 0.34
N ILE A 160 10.11 1.48 -0.24
CA ILE A 160 10.23 2.74 0.53
C ILE A 160 8.93 3.54 0.47
N ALA A 161 8.52 4.00 -0.70
CA ALA A 161 7.38 4.92 -0.83
C ALA A 161 6.05 4.26 -0.46
N GLY A 162 5.79 3.03 -0.94
CA GLY A 162 4.60 2.24 -0.66
C GLY A 162 4.32 2.11 0.85
N PRO A 163 5.21 1.47 1.62
CA PRO A 163 5.01 1.29 3.06
C PRO A 163 4.83 2.61 3.83
N ILE A 164 5.54 3.67 3.45
CA ILE A 164 5.35 4.99 4.07
C ILE A 164 3.96 5.56 3.74
N CYS A 165 3.55 5.51 2.47
CA CYS A 165 2.23 5.97 2.05
C CYS A 165 1.12 5.16 2.72
N GLU A 166 1.27 3.85 2.82
CA GLU A 166 0.32 2.95 3.49
C GLU A 166 0.21 3.25 4.98
N GLU A 167 1.32 3.46 5.69
CA GLU A 167 1.31 3.81 7.11
C GLU A 167 0.56 5.14 7.36
N ILE A 168 0.83 6.16 6.54
CA ILE A 168 0.16 7.47 6.66
C ILE A 168 -1.33 7.34 6.34
N THR A 169 -1.66 6.64 5.26
CA THR A 169 -3.03 6.58 4.72
C THR A 169 -3.92 5.71 5.62
N TYR A 170 -3.46 4.51 5.94
CA TYR A 170 -4.29 3.49 6.57
C TYR A 170 -4.10 3.43 8.09
N ARG A 171 -2.87 3.57 8.61
CA ARG A 171 -2.65 3.52 10.08
C ARG A 171 -2.92 4.87 10.74
N LEU A 172 -2.29 5.93 10.25
CA LEU A 172 -2.46 7.27 10.81
C LEU A 172 -3.80 7.89 10.43
N GLY A 173 -4.21 7.74 9.17
CA GLY A 173 -5.47 8.23 8.62
C GLY A 173 -6.68 7.38 9.02
N LEU A 174 -6.94 6.29 8.31
CA LEU A 174 -8.17 5.49 8.46
C LEU A 174 -8.33 4.90 9.86
N PHE A 175 -7.34 4.10 10.32
CA PHE A 175 -7.38 3.48 11.63
C PHE A 175 -7.39 4.53 12.75
N GLY A 176 -6.55 5.56 12.63
CA GLY A 176 -6.48 6.67 13.57
C GLY A 176 -7.81 7.43 13.73
N LEU A 177 -8.59 7.56 12.64
CA LEU A 177 -9.93 8.14 12.67
C LEU A 177 -10.94 7.19 13.32
N LEU A 178 -11.00 5.94 12.89
CA LEU A 178 -12.00 4.97 13.35
C LEU A 178 -11.80 4.53 14.81
N ARG A 179 -10.56 4.51 15.30
CA ARG A 179 -10.27 4.12 16.70
C ARG A 179 -10.91 5.08 17.70
N ARG A 180 -11.26 6.30 17.29
CA ARG A 180 -12.00 7.28 18.09
C ARG A 180 -13.42 6.81 18.40
N LEU A 181 -14.00 5.97 17.53
CA LEU A 181 -15.31 5.35 17.72
C LEU A 181 -15.17 4.04 18.50
N ASN A 182 -14.39 3.10 17.96
CA ASN A 182 -14.14 1.81 18.58
C ASN A 182 -12.88 1.17 17.99
N ARG A 183 -11.98 0.69 18.85
CA ARG A 183 -10.71 0.07 18.44
C ARG A 183 -10.90 -1.19 17.60
N TYR A 184 -11.86 -2.06 17.95
CA TYR A 184 -12.13 -3.29 17.21
C TYR A 184 -12.73 -3.01 15.83
N VAL A 185 -13.62 -2.02 15.75
CA VAL A 185 -14.16 -1.54 14.46
C VAL A 185 -13.03 -0.97 13.59
N ALA A 186 -12.11 -0.21 14.18
CA ALA A 186 -10.97 0.34 13.45
C ALA A 186 -10.11 -0.76 12.82
N TYR A 187 -9.81 -1.83 13.57
CA TYR A 187 -9.10 -2.99 13.02
C TYR A 187 -9.89 -3.67 11.90
N ALA A 188 -11.15 -4.05 12.16
CA ALA A 188 -11.97 -4.76 11.18
C ALA A 188 -12.10 -3.99 9.85
N VAL A 189 -12.40 -2.70 9.91
CA VAL A 189 -12.58 -1.88 8.72
C VAL A 189 -11.26 -1.63 8.00
N THR A 190 -10.17 -1.30 8.72
CA THR A 190 -8.88 -0.99 8.07
C THR A 190 -8.32 -2.21 7.34
N PHE A 191 -8.43 -3.42 7.93
CA PHE A 191 -7.89 -4.64 7.33
C PHE A 191 -8.72 -5.10 6.13
N LEU A 192 -10.05 -5.00 6.23
CA LEU A 192 -10.92 -5.27 5.09
C LEU A 192 -10.63 -4.29 3.95
N PHE A 193 -10.49 -3.00 4.26
CA PHE A 193 -10.17 -1.98 3.26
C PHE A 193 -8.82 -2.25 2.60
N PHE A 194 -7.80 -2.61 3.39
CA PHE A 194 -6.48 -2.98 2.89
C PHE A 194 -6.52 -4.22 1.98
N GLY A 195 -7.39 -5.20 2.25
CA GLY A 195 -7.63 -6.31 1.33
C GLY A 195 -8.27 -5.85 0.01
N LEU A 196 -9.33 -5.06 0.11
CA LEU A 196 -10.14 -4.65 -1.05
C LEU A 196 -9.41 -3.71 -2.01
N ILE A 197 -8.44 -2.92 -1.56
CA ILE A 197 -7.64 -2.06 -2.45
C ILE A 197 -6.67 -2.86 -3.34
N HIS A 198 -6.30 -4.08 -2.95
CA HIS A 198 -5.43 -4.97 -3.72
C HIS A 198 -6.22 -5.95 -4.61
N PHE A 199 -7.55 -5.88 -4.53
CA PHE A 199 -8.46 -6.72 -5.29
C PHE A 199 -8.73 -6.08 -6.66
N ASP A 200 -8.52 -6.84 -7.73
CA ASP A 200 -8.89 -6.39 -9.07
C ASP A 200 -10.35 -6.75 -9.37
N PHE A 201 -11.22 -5.74 -9.35
CA PHE A 201 -12.64 -5.90 -9.66
C PHE A 201 -12.93 -6.12 -11.16
N ASP A 202 -11.98 -5.78 -12.03
CA ASP A 202 -12.11 -5.90 -13.48
C ASP A 202 -11.40 -7.16 -14.02
N THR A 203 -10.90 -8.02 -13.14
CA THR A 203 -10.20 -9.25 -13.50
C THR A 203 -11.09 -10.21 -14.30
N THR A 204 -10.45 -11.04 -15.14
CA THR A 204 -11.11 -12.18 -15.78
C THR A 204 -11.19 -13.41 -14.86
N ASN A 205 -10.39 -13.45 -13.79
CA ASN A 205 -10.33 -14.58 -12.85
C ASN A 205 -10.73 -14.15 -11.42
N MET A 206 -12.02 -13.85 -11.26
CA MET A 206 -12.61 -13.37 -10.01
C MET A 206 -12.43 -14.35 -8.84
N ILE A 207 -12.46 -15.66 -9.13
CA ILE A 207 -12.28 -16.69 -8.10
C ILE A 207 -10.85 -16.61 -7.55
N ASN A 208 -9.84 -16.46 -8.40
CA ASN A 208 -8.45 -16.33 -7.96
C ASN A 208 -8.22 -15.05 -7.13
N GLU A 209 -8.82 -13.92 -7.50
CA GLU A 209 -8.77 -12.70 -6.68
C GLU A 209 -9.40 -12.92 -5.30
N LEU A 210 -10.57 -13.56 -5.25
CA LEU A 210 -11.28 -13.82 -3.99
C LEU A 210 -10.52 -14.76 -3.07
N LEU A 211 -9.85 -15.77 -3.63
CA LEU A 211 -9.03 -16.71 -2.87
C LEU A 211 -7.70 -16.10 -2.40
N ASN A 212 -7.20 -15.06 -3.07
CA ASN A 212 -6.03 -14.29 -2.61
C ASN A 212 -6.39 -13.20 -1.57
N LEU A 213 -7.65 -12.76 -1.50
CA LEU A 213 -8.08 -11.72 -0.56
C LEU A 213 -7.71 -11.98 0.91
N PRO A 214 -7.81 -13.22 1.47
CA PRO A 214 -7.38 -13.50 2.84
C PRO A 214 -5.92 -13.18 3.11
N PHE A 215 -5.02 -13.38 2.12
CA PHE A 215 -3.61 -13.04 2.25
C PHE A 215 -3.42 -11.53 2.45
N TYR A 216 -4.10 -10.70 1.65
CA TYR A 216 -4.03 -9.24 1.80
C TYR A 216 -4.66 -8.73 3.10
N ILE A 217 -5.74 -9.36 3.58
CA ILE A 217 -6.31 -9.03 4.89
C ILE A 217 -5.31 -9.35 6.02
N ILE A 218 -4.60 -10.49 5.94
CA ILE A 218 -3.55 -10.87 6.89
C ILE A 218 -2.34 -9.92 6.80
N ALA A 219 -1.93 -9.52 5.59
CA ALA A 219 -0.88 -8.52 5.43
C ALA A 219 -1.27 -7.19 6.06
N GLY A 220 -2.53 -6.78 5.90
CA GLY A 220 -3.08 -5.59 6.52
C GLY A 220 -3.15 -5.65 8.06
N LEU A 221 -3.10 -6.83 8.68
CA LEU A 221 -3.12 -7.03 10.14
C LEU A 221 -1.79 -6.75 10.83
N ILE A 222 -0.70 -6.90 10.10
CA ILE A 222 0.68 -6.88 10.60
C ILE A 222 1.28 -5.48 10.48
#